data_AF-A0A202BAV6-F1
#
_entry.id   AF-A0A202BAV6-F1
#
_cell.length_a   1.000
_cell.length_b   1.000
_cell.length_c   1.000
_cell.angle_alpha   90.00
_cell.angle_beta   90.00
_cell.angle_gamma   90.00
#
_symmetry.space_group_name_H-M   'P 1'
#
loop_
_entity.id
_entity.type
_entity.pdbx_description
1 polymer ?
#
loop_
_entity_poly.entity_id
_entity_poly.type
_entity_poly.pdbx_seq_one_letter_code
_entity_poly.pdbx_strand_id
1 'polypeptide(L)'
;MKTLAPLLLSLSILLPAAPAVAAPASSAPAAEAVFAELARQPDYQAAWMSMTAGAKDAPEWLREARATSAPYHSAFIAGKRYLAGEMCKPHDCASNRFFGLFSADKRRAVGLLVTVADVPEAVDHPAKHASYRWFGKPDKNQRAYLMQQLKQDPNWK
;
A
#
# COMPACT_ATOMS: atom_id res chain seq x y z
N MET A 1 -21.88 27.25 73.13
CA MET A 1 -21.64 25.92 73.75
C MET A 1 -20.63 25.19 72.88
N LYS A 2 -19.55 24.68 73.50
CA LYS A 2 -18.67 23.53 73.16
C LYS A 2 -18.71 23.07 71.68
N THR A 3 -17.58 23.00 70.96
CA THR A 3 -16.61 21.91 71.12
C THR A 3 -15.22 22.21 70.55
N LEU A 4 -14.21 21.63 71.21
CA LEU A 4 -12.81 21.53 70.84
C LEU A 4 -12.53 20.37 69.85
N ALA A 5 -11.37 20.48 69.20
CA ALA A 5 -10.44 19.43 68.70
C ALA A 5 -10.70 18.88 67.28
N PRO A 6 -9.66 18.40 66.53
CA PRO A 6 -8.32 18.00 67.01
C PRO A 6 -7.09 18.53 66.22
N LEU A 7 -5.95 18.54 66.93
CA LEU A 7 -4.60 18.51 66.36
C LEU A 7 -4.38 17.17 65.63
N LEU A 8 -3.85 17.23 64.42
CA LEU A 8 -3.13 16.12 63.79
C LEU A 8 -1.80 16.66 63.28
N LEU A 9 -0.72 16.41 64.05
CA LEU A 9 0.65 16.56 63.56
C LEU A 9 0.88 15.53 62.45
N SER A 10 0.96 15.99 61.21
CA SER A 10 1.39 15.17 60.07
C SER A 10 2.86 15.47 59.78
N LEU A 11 3.72 14.55 60.18
CA LEU A 11 5.16 14.57 59.90
C LEU A 11 5.35 14.30 58.39
N SER A 12 5.56 15.37 57.61
CA SER A 12 5.77 15.27 56.17
C SER A 12 7.23 14.87 55.90
N ILE A 13 7.43 13.62 55.48
CA ILE A 13 8.72 13.11 55.01
C ILE A 13 8.95 13.69 53.60
N LEU A 14 9.93 14.59 53.47
CA LEU A 14 10.40 15.12 52.19
C LEU A 14 11.18 14.02 51.44
N LEU A 15 10.59 13.52 50.36
CA LEU A 15 11.24 12.62 49.40
C LEU A 15 11.96 13.48 48.33
N PRO A 16 13.29 13.40 48.14
CA PRO A 16 13.97 14.16 47.10
C PRO A 16 13.63 13.58 45.72
N ALA A 17 13.03 14.40 44.86
CA ALA A 17 12.75 14.06 43.47
C ALA A 17 14.07 14.03 42.68
N ALA A 18 14.44 12.87 42.15
CA ALA A 18 15.52 12.75 41.19
C ALA A 18 15.08 13.32 39.83
N PRO A 19 15.95 14.04 39.09
CA PRO A 19 15.62 14.53 37.76
C PRO A 19 15.53 13.36 36.78
N ALA A 20 14.34 13.13 36.23
CA ALA A 20 14.16 12.21 35.12
C ALA A 20 14.83 12.79 33.86
N VAL A 21 15.96 12.20 33.47
CA VAL A 21 16.62 12.52 32.20
C VAL A 21 15.73 11.96 31.09
N ALA A 22 15.02 12.83 30.38
CA ALA A 22 14.22 12.43 29.22
C ALA A 22 15.17 11.94 28.11
N ALA A 23 15.12 10.64 27.81
CA ALA A 23 15.80 10.10 26.65
C ALA A 23 15.18 10.68 25.36
N PRO A 24 15.97 10.97 24.31
CA PRO A 24 15.42 11.39 23.03
C PRO A 24 14.57 10.27 22.46
N ALA A 25 13.31 10.58 22.13
CA ALA A 25 12.46 9.69 21.37
C ALA A 25 13.10 9.49 19.98
N SER A 26 13.61 8.30 19.72
CA SER A 26 14.05 7.92 18.38
C SER A 26 12.82 7.88 17.48
N SER A 27 12.63 8.90 16.65
CA SER A 27 11.64 8.89 15.59
C SER A 27 12.15 7.95 14.50
N ALA A 28 11.74 6.67 14.55
CA ALA A 28 11.86 5.80 13.40
C ALA A 28 11.21 6.51 12.19
N PRO A 29 11.82 6.46 10.99
CA PRO A 29 11.19 7.02 9.80
C PRO A 29 9.82 6.36 9.65
N ALA A 30 8.77 7.18 9.50
CA ALA A 30 7.44 6.68 9.20
C ALA A 30 7.54 5.79 7.96
N ALA A 31 7.05 4.55 8.05
CA ALA A 31 6.98 3.68 6.89
C ALA A 31 6.24 4.41 5.77
N GLU A 32 6.87 4.54 4.61
CA GLU A 32 6.24 5.18 3.47
C GLU A 32 5.01 4.37 3.07
N ALA A 33 3.85 5.00 2.99
CA ALA A 33 2.58 4.29 2.80
C ALA A 33 2.58 3.57 1.44
N VAL A 34 2.45 2.24 1.44
CA VAL A 34 2.59 1.41 0.24
C VAL A 34 1.25 1.11 -0.43
N PHE A 35 1.25 0.88 -1.74
CA PHE A 35 0.02 0.72 -2.52
C PHE A 35 -0.86 -0.44 -2.04
N ALA A 36 -0.27 -1.58 -1.64
CA ALA A 36 -1.00 -2.72 -1.10
C ALA A 36 -1.75 -2.44 0.22
N GLU A 37 -1.36 -1.42 0.98
CA GLU A 37 -2.10 -1.00 2.18
C GLU A 37 -3.42 -0.33 1.83
N LEU A 38 -3.50 0.40 0.71
CA LEU A 38 -4.75 1.02 0.26
C LEU A 38 -5.85 -0.04 0.12
N ALA A 39 -5.54 -1.18 -0.51
CA ALA A 39 -6.51 -2.27 -0.70
C ALA A 39 -7.06 -2.86 0.61
N ARG A 40 -6.34 -2.70 1.73
CA ARG A 40 -6.72 -3.18 3.07
C ARG A 40 -7.40 -2.11 3.92
N GLN A 41 -7.37 -0.85 3.51
CA GLN A 41 -8.04 0.23 4.22
C GLN A 41 -9.56 0.16 3.99
N PRO A 42 -10.39 0.38 5.03
CA PRO A 42 -11.85 0.27 4.94
C PRO A 42 -12.47 1.07 3.79
N ASP A 43 -11.97 2.28 3.55
CA ASP A 43 -12.51 3.18 2.51
C ASP A 43 -12.28 2.70 1.07
N TYR A 44 -11.28 1.83 0.85
CA TYR A 44 -10.84 1.39 -0.48
C TYR A 44 -11.13 -0.09 -0.74
N GLN A 45 -11.34 -0.88 0.32
CA GLN A 45 -11.50 -2.33 0.25
C GLN A 45 -12.61 -2.75 -0.70
N ALA A 46 -13.76 -2.06 -0.67
CA ALA A 46 -14.89 -2.36 -1.56
C ALA A 46 -14.53 -2.21 -3.05
N ALA A 47 -13.78 -1.17 -3.40
CA ALA A 47 -13.32 -0.95 -4.77
C ALA A 47 -12.32 -2.02 -5.22
N TRP A 48 -11.42 -2.44 -4.33
CA TRP A 48 -10.46 -3.52 -4.59
C TRP A 48 -11.15 -4.87 -4.80
N MET A 49 -12.09 -5.22 -3.93
CA MET A 49 -12.87 -6.45 -4.04
C MET A 49 -13.70 -6.46 -5.33
N SER A 50 -14.36 -5.36 -5.67
CA SER A 50 -15.12 -5.24 -6.92
C SER A 50 -14.23 -5.42 -8.15
N MET A 51 -13.05 -4.81 -8.15
CA MET A 51 -12.08 -4.92 -9.23
C MET A 51 -11.59 -6.37 -9.44
N THR A 52 -11.31 -7.09 -8.35
CA THR A 52 -10.75 -8.46 -8.40
C THR A 52 -11.81 -9.55 -8.57
N ALA A 53 -13.02 -9.36 -8.05
CA ALA A 53 -14.14 -10.29 -8.23
C ALA A 53 -14.62 -10.39 -9.68
N GLY A 54 -14.46 -9.30 -10.46
CA GLY A 54 -14.83 -9.26 -11.87
C GLY A 54 -13.90 -10.06 -12.80
N ALA A 55 -12.78 -10.60 -12.30
CA ALA A 55 -11.84 -11.39 -13.07
C ALA A 55 -11.84 -12.83 -12.55
N LYS A 56 -12.31 -13.79 -13.38
CA LYS A 56 -12.10 -15.21 -13.10
C LYS A 56 -10.61 -15.46 -12.88
N ASP A 57 -10.29 -16.22 -11.83
CA ASP A 57 -8.93 -16.68 -11.52
C ASP A 57 -7.92 -15.55 -11.27
N ALA A 58 -8.34 -14.49 -10.57
CA ALA A 58 -7.42 -13.54 -9.96
C ALA A 58 -6.55 -14.29 -8.91
N PRO A 59 -5.20 -14.22 -8.99
CA PRO A 59 -4.35 -14.96 -8.09
C PRO A 59 -4.54 -14.47 -6.65
N GLU A 60 -4.42 -15.38 -5.69
CA GLU A 60 -4.70 -15.12 -4.27
C GLU A 60 -3.89 -13.96 -3.71
N TRP A 61 -2.58 -13.91 -4.01
CA TRP A 61 -1.70 -12.82 -3.57
C TRP A 61 -2.22 -11.43 -3.96
N LEU A 62 -2.87 -11.34 -5.13
CA LEU A 62 -3.48 -10.10 -5.63
C LEU A 62 -4.85 -9.85 -4.98
N ARG A 63 -5.71 -10.87 -4.92
CA ARG A 63 -7.04 -10.74 -4.28
C ARG A 63 -6.94 -10.24 -2.85
N GLU A 64 -5.97 -10.77 -2.10
CA GLU A 64 -5.77 -10.46 -0.69
C GLU A 64 -4.83 -9.27 -0.44
N ALA A 65 -4.28 -8.68 -1.52
CA ALA A 65 -3.25 -7.65 -1.46
C ALA A 65 -2.06 -8.03 -0.54
N ARG A 66 -1.72 -9.33 -0.49
CA ARG A 66 -0.53 -9.87 0.18
C ARG A 66 0.62 -9.84 -0.81
N ALA A 67 1.20 -8.66 -0.98
CA ALA A 67 2.17 -8.38 -2.03
C ALA A 67 3.38 -7.61 -1.49
N THR A 68 4.53 -7.79 -2.14
CA THR A 68 5.61 -6.81 -2.06
C THR A 68 5.15 -5.57 -2.82
N SER A 69 5.23 -4.38 -2.22
CA SER A 69 4.58 -3.19 -2.76
C SER A 69 5.48 -1.98 -2.65
N ALA A 70 5.49 -1.16 -3.71
CA ALA A 70 6.11 0.14 -3.70
C ALA A 70 5.19 1.18 -3.01
N PRO A 71 5.74 2.34 -2.59
CA PRO A 71 4.97 3.53 -2.28
C PRO A 71 3.97 3.86 -3.39
N TYR A 72 2.79 4.33 -3.02
CA TYR A 72 1.85 4.87 -4.00
C TYR A 72 2.12 6.35 -4.26
N HIS A 73 1.73 6.84 -5.43
CA HIS A 73 1.84 8.24 -5.82
C HIS A 73 0.56 8.78 -6.42
N SER A 74 0.40 10.10 -6.41
CA SER A 74 -0.70 10.75 -7.13
C SER A 74 -0.44 10.70 -8.64
N ALA A 75 -1.47 10.34 -9.40
CA ALA A 75 -1.46 10.39 -10.86
C ALA A 75 -2.62 11.25 -11.39
N PHE A 76 -2.38 12.02 -12.44
CA PHE A 76 -3.40 12.79 -13.14
C PHE A 76 -3.56 12.25 -14.57
N ILE A 77 -4.71 11.64 -14.84
CA ILE A 77 -4.97 10.92 -16.09
C ILE A 77 -6.26 11.49 -16.68
N ALA A 78 -6.15 12.12 -17.85
CA ALA A 78 -7.29 12.68 -18.60
C ALA A 78 -8.23 13.55 -17.73
N GLY A 79 -7.66 14.48 -16.96
CA GLY A 79 -8.44 15.40 -16.12
C GLY A 79 -8.87 14.84 -14.76
N LYS A 80 -8.53 13.59 -14.42
CA LYS A 80 -8.96 12.90 -13.20
C LYS A 80 -7.76 12.52 -12.33
N ARG A 81 -7.94 12.64 -11.01
CA ARG A 81 -6.92 12.25 -10.00
C ARG A 81 -7.08 10.80 -9.58
N TYR A 82 -5.94 10.13 -9.40
CA TYR A 82 -5.83 8.76 -8.93
C TYR A 82 -4.68 8.62 -7.92
N LEU A 83 -4.74 7.58 -7.10
CA LEU A 83 -3.56 7.01 -6.46
C LEU A 83 -3.09 5.82 -7.29
N ALA A 84 -1.85 5.87 -7.75
CA ALA A 84 -1.22 4.84 -8.56
C ALA A 84 -0.17 4.11 -7.74
N GLY A 85 0.09 2.85 -8.08
CA GLY A 85 1.21 2.12 -7.50
C GLY A 85 1.45 0.77 -8.13
N GLU A 86 2.57 0.18 -7.75
CA GLU A 86 3.02 -1.14 -8.19
C GLU A 86 3.08 -2.09 -6.99
N MET A 87 2.71 -3.34 -7.26
CA MET A 87 2.91 -4.46 -6.35
C MET A 87 3.37 -5.69 -7.13
N CYS A 88 3.97 -6.65 -6.46
CA CYS A 88 4.41 -7.90 -7.06
C CYS A 88 4.22 -9.08 -6.11
N LYS A 89 4.15 -10.29 -6.68
CA LYS A 89 4.03 -11.53 -5.91
C LYS A 89 5.28 -11.73 -5.06
N PRO A 90 5.16 -11.95 -3.74
CA PRO A 90 6.31 -12.22 -2.89
C PRO A 90 7.14 -13.40 -3.41
N HIS A 91 8.46 -13.27 -3.38
CA HIS A 91 9.44 -14.24 -3.89
C HIS A 91 9.41 -14.50 -5.41
N ASP A 92 8.58 -13.78 -6.16
CA ASP A 92 8.37 -14.01 -7.60
C ASP A 92 8.05 -12.69 -8.32
N CYS A 93 8.76 -11.64 -7.91
CA CYS A 93 8.41 -10.28 -8.29
C CYS A 93 8.66 -9.97 -9.76
N ALA A 94 9.74 -10.50 -10.34
CA ALA A 94 10.06 -10.27 -11.76
C ALA A 94 8.96 -10.82 -12.69
N SER A 95 8.40 -11.99 -12.33
CA SER A 95 7.47 -12.70 -13.19
C SER A 95 6.00 -12.40 -12.90
N ASN A 96 5.66 -11.77 -11.76
CA ASN A 96 4.28 -11.51 -11.37
C ASN A 96 4.14 -10.11 -10.77
N ARG A 97 3.77 -9.15 -11.63
CA ARG A 97 3.67 -7.72 -11.30
C ARG A 97 2.25 -7.21 -11.51
N PHE A 98 1.81 -6.29 -10.67
CA PHE A 98 0.52 -5.63 -10.81
C PHE A 98 0.67 -4.11 -10.66
N PHE A 99 0.08 -3.38 -11.59
CA PHE A 99 0.01 -1.93 -11.59
C PHE A 99 -1.45 -1.53 -11.37
N GLY A 100 -1.69 -0.69 -10.38
CA GLY A 100 -3.05 -0.34 -9.96
C GLY A 100 -3.31 1.15 -9.94
N LEU A 101 -4.60 1.50 -10.03
CA LEU A 101 -5.12 2.84 -9.83
C LEU A 101 -6.35 2.78 -8.92
N PHE A 102 -6.36 3.58 -7.86
CA PHE A 102 -7.58 3.95 -7.13
C PHE A 102 -8.03 5.34 -7.57
N SER A 103 -9.32 5.48 -7.84
CA SER A 103 -9.96 6.77 -8.06
C SER A 103 -9.92 7.65 -6.80
N ALA A 104 -9.87 8.98 -6.97
CA ALA A 104 -9.83 9.92 -5.85
C ALA A 104 -11.04 9.82 -4.90
N ASP A 105 -12.21 9.41 -5.41
CA ASP A 105 -13.40 9.17 -4.58
C ASP A 105 -13.41 7.78 -3.93
N LYS A 106 -12.33 7.01 -4.09
CA LYS A 106 -12.07 5.69 -3.50
C LYS A 106 -13.03 4.58 -3.94
N ARG A 107 -13.99 4.87 -4.83
CA ARG A 107 -15.09 3.95 -5.21
C ARG A 107 -14.76 3.02 -6.36
N ARG A 108 -13.69 3.28 -7.11
CA ARG A 108 -13.27 2.47 -8.24
C ARG A 108 -11.77 2.18 -8.19
N ALA A 109 -11.42 0.92 -8.44
CA ALA A 109 -10.06 0.49 -8.71
C ALA A 109 -9.98 -0.14 -10.10
N VAL A 110 -8.84 0.03 -10.76
CA VAL A 110 -8.50 -0.65 -12.01
C VAL A 110 -7.04 -1.06 -11.99
N GLY A 111 -6.65 -2.03 -12.82
CA GLY A 111 -5.25 -2.40 -12.89
C GLY A 111 -4.88 -3.32 -14.03
N LEU A 112 -3.59 -3.62 -14.07
CA LEU A 112 -2.91 -4.47 -15.03
C LEU A 112 -2.10 -5.51 -14.24
N LEU A 113 -2.44 -6.79 -14.39
CA LEU A 113 -1.57 -7.89 -14.00
C LEU A 113 -0.70 -8.27 -15.20
N VAL A 114 0.61 -8.39 -14.94
CA VAL A 114 1.62 -8.83 -15.88
C VAL A 114 2.22 -10.12 -15.34
N THR A 115 2.16 -11.18 -16.14
CA THR A 115 2.76 -12.48 -15.80
C THR A 115 3.75 -12.87 -16.89
N VAL A 116 4.99 -13.17 -16.52
CA VAL A 116 6.03 -13.66 -17.42
C VAL A 116 6.14 -15.17 -17.27
N ALA A 117 6.23 -15.90 -18.38
CA ALA A 117 6.43 -17.35 -18.34
C ALA A 117 7.80 -17.71 -17.76
N ASP A 118 7.84 -18.80 -16.97
CA ASP A 118 9.07 -19.34 -16.41
C ASP A 118 9.81 -20.18 -17.46
N VAL A 119 10.52 -19.50 -18.35
CA VAL A 119 11.36 -20.08 -19.39
C VAL A 119 12.70 -19.34 -19.47
N PRO A 120 13.82 -20.00 -19.81
CA PRO A 120 15.14 -19.38 -19.81
C PRO A 120 15.23 -18.08 -20.64
N GLU A 121 14.52 -18.03 -21.79
CA GLU A 121 14.52 -16.89 -22.70
C GLU A 121 13.85 -15.64 -22.11
N ALA A 122 13.00 -15.81 -21.09
CA ALA A 122 12.31 -14.71 -20.43
C ALA A 122 13.23 -13.83 -19.57
N VAL A 123 14.43 -14.31 -19.22
CA VAL A 123 15.42 -13.54 -18.44
C VAL A 123 15.86 -12.30 -19.22
N ASP A 124 16.16 -12.45 -20.52
CA ASP A 124 16.65 -11.35 -21.37
C ASP A 124 15.53 -10.64 -22.14
N HIS A 125 14.40 -11.33 -22.34
CA HIS A 125 13.28 -10.89 -23.16
C HIS A 125 11.92 -11.07 -22.47
N PRO A 126 11.72 -10.54 -21.25
CA PRO A 126 10.51 -10.80 -20.47
C PRO A 126 9.24 -10.37 -21.21
N ALA A 127 9.28 -9.28 -21.99
CA ALA A 127 8.11 -8.78 -22.70
C ALA A 127 7.60 -9.75 -23.79
N LYS A 128 8.48 -10.57 -24.40
CA LYS A 128 8.09 -11.58 -25.39
C LYS A 128 7.35 -12.76 -24.77
N HIS A 129 7.58 -13.00 -23.48
CA HIS A 129 7.01 -14.10 -22.72
C HIS A 129 5.95 -13.63 -21.72
N ALA A 130 5.50 -12.37 -21.84
CA ALA A 130 4.55 -11.76 -20.94
C ALA A 130 3.09 -11.91 -21.40
N SER A 131 2.21 -12.18 -20.45
CA SER A 131 0.76 -12.09 -20.55
C SER A 131 0.24 -10.89 -19.77
N TYR A 132 -0.78 -10.22 -20.33
CA TYR A 132 -1.35 -9.00 -19.77
C TYR A 132 -2.84 -9.20 -19.48
N ARG A 133 -3.26 -8.98 -18.24
CA ARG A 133 -4.67 -9.10 -17.84
C ARG A 133 -5.18 -7.84 -17.16
N TRP A 134 -6.29 -7.31 -17.68
CA TRP A 134 -6.89 -6.07 -17.19
C TRP A 134 -7.95 -6.33 -16.12
N PHE A 135 -7.99 -5.47 -15.11
CA PHE A 135 -8.89 -5.57 -13.96
C PHE A 135 -9.72 -4.29 -13.81
N GLY A 136 -11.01 -4.41 -13.45
CA GLY A 136 -11.89 -3.25 -13.23
C GLY A 136 -12.29 -2.45 -14.48
N LYS A 137 -12.09 -3.02 -15.68
CA LYS A 137 -12.41 -2.41 -16.99
C LYS A 137 -11.78 -1.01 -17.16
N PRO A 138 -10.44 -0.89 -17.21
CA PRO A 138 -9.79 0.39 -17.42
C PRO A 138 -10.09 0.94 -18.81
N ASP A 139 -10.26 2.26 -18.90
CA ASP A 139 -10.42 2.96 -20.18
C ASP A 139 -9.08 3.10 -20.93
N LYS A 140 -9.11 3.66 -22.14
CA LYS A 140 -7.92 3.81 -23.00
C LYS A 140 -6.80 4.60 -22.31
N ASN A 141 -7.12 5.67 -21.58
CA ASN A 141 -6.13 6.54 -20.94
C ASN A 141 -5.52 5.84 -19.72
N GLN A 142 -6.34 5.14 -18.94
CA GLN A 142 -5.89 4.33 -17.81
C GLN A 142 -4.98 3.18 -18.28
N ARG A 143 -5.35 2.49 -19.36
CA ARG A 143 -4.52 1.43 -19.96
C ARG A 143 -3.18 1.96 -20.45
N ALA A 144 -3.18 3.11 -21.13
CA ALA A 144 -1.96 3.76 -21.60
C ALA A 144 -1.03 4.11 -20.43
N TYR A 145 -1.57 4.71 -19.37
CA TYR A 145 -0.82 5.03 -18.15
C TYR A 145 -0.22 3.77 -17.50
N LEU A 146 -1.01 2.72 -17.29
CA LEU A 146 -0.55 1.48 -16.67
C LEU A 146 0.56 0.79 -17.50
N MET A 147 0.41 0.75 -18.83
CA MET A 147 1.48 0.25 -19.72
C MET A 147 2.73 1.13 -19.67
N GLN A 148 2.57 2.45 -19.50
CA GLN A 148 3.70 3.36 -19.38
C GLN A 148 4.48 3.10 -18.09
N GLN A 149 3.81 2.84 -16.96
CA GLN A 149 4.48 2.49 -15.69
C GLN A 149 5.30 1.21 -15.85
N LEU A 150 4.75 0.17 -16.49
CA LEU A 150 5.49 -1.06 -16.78
C LEU A 150 6.77 -0.80 -17.59
N LYS A 151 6.68 0.04 -18.62
CA LYS A 151 7.80 0.39 -19.50
C LYS A 151 8.86 1.29 -18.87
N GLN A 152 8.66 1.77 -17.64
CA GLN A 152 9.70 2.49 -16.90
C GLN A 152 10.79 1.54 -16.39
N ASP A 153 10.51 0.24 -16.29
CA ASP A 153 11.53 -0.76 -16.04
C ASP A 153 12.44 -0.89 -17.27
N PRO A 154 13.73 -0.53 -17.17
CA PRO A 154 14.66 -0.58 -18.30
C PRO A 154 14.90 -2.00 -18.82
N ASN A 155 14.57 -3.02 -18.03
CA ASN A 155 14.67 -4.42 -18.43
C ASN A 155 13.43 -4.90 -19.20
N TRP A 156 12.38 -4.07 -19.29
CA TRP A 156 11.15 -4.40 -19.99
C TRP A 156 11.25 -4.13 -21.49
N LYS A 157 11.83 -5.09 -22.21
CA LYS A 157 12.08 -5.05 -23.66
C LYS A 157 11.68 -6.35 -24.37
#